data_AF-A0A3P7PNU7-F1
#
_entry.id   AF-A0A3P7PNU7-F1
#
_cell.length_a   1.000
_cell.length_b   1.000
_cell.length_c   1.000
_cell.angle_alpha   90.00
_cell.angle_beta   90.00
_cell.angle_gamma   90.00
#
_symmetry.space_group_name_H-M   'P 1'
#
loop_
_entity.id
_entity.type
_entity.pdbx_description
1 polymer ?
#
loop_
_entity_poly.entity_id
_entity_poly.type
_entity_poly.pdbx_seq_one_letter_code
_entity_poly.pdbx_strand_id
1 'polypeptide(L)' 'TGIVPIVYGPPKEEYEVLTPPNSFIHVDDFATVKELVGYLEYLDQNDTAYATYFAWKEYGKILGSPCSHNFPVLFFSC' A
#
# COMPACT_ATOMS: atom_id res chain seq x y z
N THR A 1 4.87 8.22 12.18
CA THR A 1 5.76 7.52 11.23
C THR A 1 5.11 6.24 10.78
N GLY A 2 5.30 5.87 9.52
CA GLY A 2 4.72 4.66 8.91
C GLY A 2 5.44 4.33 7.62
N ILE A 3 5.28 3.09 7.16
CA ILE A 3 5.81 2.58 5.90
C ILE A 3 4.66 2.41 4.90
N VAL A 4 4.92 2.67 3.62
CA VAL A 4 4.00 2.34 2.52
C VAL A 4 4.48 1.02 1.90
N PRO A 5 3.66 -0.05 1.91
CA PRO A 5 4.03 -1.30 1.27
C PRO A 5 4.13 -1.17 -0.24
N ILE A 6 5.17 -1.76 -0.83
CA ILE A 6 5.25 -2.04 -2.27
C ILE A 6 4.98 -3.55 -2.41
N VAL A 7 3.93 -3.91 -3.16
CA VAL A 7 3.45 -5.30 -3.24
C VAL A 7 3.54 -5.85 -4.67
N TYR A 8 3.72 -7.15 -4.75
CA TYR A 8 3.84 -7.91 -5.99
C TYR A 8 3.24 -9.31 -5.79
N GLY A 9 2.57 -9.85 -6.81
CA GLY A 9 2.06 -11.22 -6.82
C GLY A 9 0.61 -11.30 -7.34
N PRO A 10 -0.40 -11.47 -6.47
CA PRO A 10 -1.81 -11.44 -6.85
C PRO A 10 -2.20 -10.16 -7.61
N PRO A 11 -3.27 -10.20 -8.42
CA PRO A 11 -3.84 -9.01 -9.05
C PRO A 11 -4.15 -7.91 -8.04
N LYS A 12 -3.97 -6.66 -8.45
CA LYS A 12 -4.20 -5.48 -7.60
C LYS A 12 -5.61 -5.47 -7.01
N GLU A 13 -6.60 -5.94 -7.75
CA GLU A 13 -8.00 -5.96 -7.35
C GLU A 13 -8.21 -6.80 -6.07
N GLU A 14 -7.42 -7.87 -5.88
CA GLU A 14 -7.50 -8.67 -4.65
C GLU A 14 -7.02 -7.86 -3.43
N TYR A 15 -5.99 -7.02 -3.61
CA TYR A 15 -5.51 -6.13 -2.55
C TYR A 15 -6.51 -5.00 -2.25
N GLU A 16 -7.14 -4.43 -3.26
CA GLU A 16 -8.09 -3.33 -3.10
C GLU A 16 -9.34 -3.74 -2.29
N VAL A 17 -9.75 -5.01 -2.36
CA VAL A 17 -10.85 -5.55 -1.55
C VAL A 17 -10.46 -5.71 -0.08
N LEU A 18 -9.17 -5.89 0.21
CA LEU A 18 -8.66 -6.35 1.51
C LEU A 18 -7.95 -5.23 2.29
N THR A 19 -7.57 -4.15 1.61
CA THR A 19 -6.79 -3.06 2.19
C THR A 19 -7.54 -1.73 2.07
N PRO A 20 -7.24 -0.74 2.93
CA PRO A 20 -7.77 0.60 2.74
C PRO A 20 -7.38 1.16 1.36
N PRO A 21 -8.24 1.98 0.74
CA PRO A 21 -7.91 2.61 -0.53
C PRO A 21 -6.65 3.46 -0.40
N ASN A 22 -5.84 3.49 -1.46
CA ASN A 22 -4.59 4.26 -1.53
C ASN A 22 -3.63 3.98 -0.36
N SER A 23 -3.46 2.72 0.06
CA SER A 23 -2.59 2.35 1.19
C SER A 23 -1.33 1.59 0.81
N PHE A 24 -1.16 1.22 -0.47
CA PHE A 24 -0.04 0.45 -1.00
C PHE A 24 0.31 0.87 -2.44
N ILE A 25 1.49 0.48 -2.90
CA ILE A 25 1.95 0.64 -4.28
C ILE A 25 2.00 -0.75 -4.92
N HIS A 26 1.25 -0.98 -6.00
CA HIS A 26 1.33 -2.24 -6.75
C HIS A 26 2.42 -2.14 -7.82
N VAL A 27 3.28 -3.14 -7.94
CA VAL A 27 4.34 -3.13 -8.97
C VAL A 27 3.74 -3.08 -10.39
N ASP A 28 2.62 -3.79 -10.62
CA ASP A 28 1.97 -3.83 -11.94
C ASP A 28 1.21 -2.53 -12.30
N ASP A 29 1.18 -1.52 -11.43
CA ASP A 29 0.72 -0.16 -11.80
C ASP A 29 1.68 0.54 -12.77
N PHE A 30 2.89 0.00 -12.95
CA PHE A 30 3.95 0.56 -13.78
C PHE A 30 4.29 -0.39 -14.92
N ALA A 31 4.46 0.15 -16.14
CA ALA A 31 4.80 -0.68 -17.28
C ALA A 31 6.25 -1.20 -17.22
N THR A 32 7.12 -0.49 -16.49
CA THR A 32 8.51 -0.87 -16.28
C THR A 32 9.01 -0.59 -14.87
N VAL A 33 10.03 -1.33 -14.42
CA VAL A 33 10.71 -1.07 -13.14
C VAL A 33 11.29 0.35 -13.08
N LYS A 34 11.71 0.91 -14.22
CA LYS A 34 12.23 2.28 -14.29
C LYS A 34 11.17 3.31 -13.93
N GLU A 35 9.93 3.10 -14.35
CA GLU A 35 8.80 3.98 -13.99
C GLU A 35 8.47 3.87 -12.50
N LEU A 36 8.48 2.66 -11.94
CA LEU A 36 8.33 2.46 -10.50
C LEU A 36 9.41 3.22 -9.73
N VAL A 37 10.69 3.09 -10.10
CA VAL A 37 11.79 3.81 -9.44
C VAL A 37 11.60 5.32 -9.54
N GLY A 38 11.23 5.84 -10.71
CA GLY A 38 10.95 7.27 -10.87
C GLY A 38 9.79 7.76 -10.01
N TYR A 39 8.77 6.93 -9.82
CA TYR A 39 7.67 7.24 -8.90
C TYR A 39 8.12 7.25 -7.43
N LEU A 40 8.97 6.31 -7.03
CA LEU A 40 9.53 6.28 -5.67
C LEU A 40 10.43 7.49 -5.39
N GLU A 41 11.25 7.92 -6.34
CA GLU A 41 12.05 9.15 -6.25
C GLU A 41 11.16 10.40 -6.12
N TYR A 42 10.05 10.44 -6.86
CA TYR A 42 9.05 11.51 -6.71
C TYR A 42 8.43 11.52 -5.31
N LEU A 43 8.09 10.36 -4.76
CA LEU A 43 7.52 10.27 -3.40
C LEU A 43 8.52 10.68 -2.33
N ASP A 44 9.79 10.31 -2.48
CA ASP A 44 10.87 10.70 -1.55
C ASP A 44 11.07 12.22 -1.47
N GLN A 45 10.84 12.92 -2.58
CA GLN A 45 10.97 14.38 -2.68
C GLN A 45 9.67 15.14 -2.38
N ASN A 46 8.54 14.45 -2.22
CA ASN A 46 7.23 15.07 -2.08
C ASN A 46 6.45 14.48 -0.89
N ASP A 47 6.71 15.06 0.28
CA ASP A 47 6.04 14.70 1.54
C ASP A 47 4.51 14.74 1.45
N THR A 48 3.95 15.67 0.66
CA THR A 48 2.49 15.78 0.51
C THR A 48 1.94 14.59 -0.25
N ALA A 49 2.57 14.20 -1.35
CA ALA A 49 2.19 13.01 -2.11
C ALA A 49 2.37 11.73 -1.27
N TYR A 50 3.50 11.60 -0.57
CA TYR A 50 3.75 10.46 0.31
C TYR A 50 2.73 10.39 1.46
N ALA A 51 2.35 11.53 2.05
CA ALA A 51 1.36 11.58 3.11
C ALA A 51 -0.03 11.08 2.69
N THR A 52 -0.40 11.18 1.40
CA THR A 52 -1.69 10.68 0.91
C THR A 52 -1.88 9.18 1.12
N TYR A 53 -0.78 8.41 1.18
CA TYR A 53 -0.82 6.97 1.47
C TYR A 53 -1.18 6.64 2.92
N PHE A 54 -1.23 7.64 3.80
CA PHE A 54 -1.61 7.48 5.20
C PHE A 54 -2.98 8.11 5.51
N ALA A 55 -3.67 8.69 4.52
CA ALA A 55 -4.98 9.33 4.70
C ALA A 55 -6.03 8.38 5.28
N TRP A 56 -5.94 7.08 4.98
CA TRP A 56 -6.81 6.05 5.55
C TRP A 56 -6.76 5.97 7.09
N LYS A 57 -5.68 6.44 7.73
CA LYS A 57 -5.57 6.46 9.19
C LYS A 57 -6.52 7.46 9.86
N GLU A 58 -6.98 8.47 9.12
CA GLU A 58 -7.92 9.48 9.64
C GLU A 58 -9.34 8.93 9.79
N TYR A 59 -9.69 7.86 9.06
CA TYR A 59 -11.06 7.33 9.02
C TYR A 59 -11.39 6.29 10.10
N GLY A 60 -10.46 6.01 11.02
CA GLY A 60 -10.73 5.20 12.23
C GLY A 60 -10.80 3.68 11.99
N LYS A 61 -10.46 2.92 13.05
CA LYS A 61 -10.21 1.47 13.09
C LYS A 61 -11.03 0.64 12.09
N ILE A 62 -10.31 -0.13 11.25
CA ILE A 62 -10.86 -1.35 10.66
C ILE A 62 -11.32 -2.24 11.83
N LEU A 63 -12.63 -2.42 11.96
CA LEU A 63 -13.20 -3.34 12.93
C LEU A 63 -12.69 -4.74 12.57
N GLY A 64 -12.05 -5.38 13.54
CA GLY A 64 -11.17 -6.53 13.33
C GLY A 64 -11.75 -7.61 12.43
N SER A 65 -10.90 -8.16 11.58
CA SER A 65 -11.08 -9.52 11.08
C SER A 65 -10.10 -10.43 11.82
N PRO A 66 -10.55 -11.58 12.34
CA PRO A 66 -9.73 -12.45 13.15
C PRO A 66 -8.55 -12.93 12.32
N CYS A 67 -7.36 -12.95 12.93
CA CYS A 67 -6.21 -13.64 12.36
C CYS A 67 -6.57 -15.11 12.11
N SER A 68 -6.95 -15.46 10.89
CA SER A 68 -6.90 -16.82 10.38
C SER A 68 -6.93 -16.84 8.86
N HIS A 69 -5.99 -17.62 8.34
CA HIS A 69 -5.73 -17.99 6.95
C HIS A 69 -4.75 -17.08 6.18
N ASN A 70 -3.48 -17.46 6.29
CA ASN A 70 -2.39 -17.29 5.32
C ASN A 70 -2.58 -16.16 4.29
N PHE A 71 -2.23 -14.95 4.70
CA PHE A 71 -1.99 -13.85 3.77
C PHE A 71 -0.50 -13.83 3.40
N PRO A 72 -0.13 -13.89 2.11
CA PRO A 72 1.27 -13.96 1.70
C PRO A 72 2.04 -12.64 1.76
N VAL A 73 1.45 -11.53 2.24
CA VAL A 73 2.20 -10.29 2.48
C VAL A 73 1.75 -9.60 3.76
N LEU A 74 2.59 -9.73 4.79
CA LEU A 74 2.52 -9.00 6.06
C LEU A 74 2.87 -7.53 5.80
N PHE A 75 1.99 -6.57 6.08
CA PHE A 75 2.32 -5.25 6.68
C PHE A 75 1.04 -4.53 7.13
N PHE A 76 0.24 -5.20 7.96
CA PHE A 76 -0.54 -4.47 8.96
C PHE A 76 0.15 -4.75 10.28
N SER A 77 1.06 -3.84 10.67
CA SER A 77 1.58 -3.86 12.03
C SER A 77 0.37 -3.74 12.95
N CYS A 78 0.16 -4.77 13.75
CA CYS A 78 -0.55 -4.63 15.01
C CYS A 78 0.15 -3.56 15.86
#